data_AF-A0A7S1A9W3-F1
#
_entry.id   AF-A0A7S1A9W3-F1
#
_cell.length_a   1.000
_cell.length_b   1.000
_cell.length_c   1.000
_cell.angle_alpha   90.00
_cell.angle_beta   90.00
_cell.angle_gamma   90.00
#
_symmetry.space_group_name_H-M   'P 1'
#
loop_
_entity.id
_entity.type
_entity.pdbx_description
1 polymer ?
#
loop_
_entity_poly.entity_id
_entity_poly.type
_entity_poly.pdbx_seq_one_letter_code
_entity_poly.pdbx_strand_id
1 'polypeptide(L)'
;MGPGEIDFYYDLPNSRMVMNQHFPFAMMDWFWALGDDASSYTLNLTMNYSHCIPNRQSWNHTRTVYGFGWLEQATWIENTTVMGKHCASYAANSTNRFSWAACIDDYGVPLQFSMEADPREVGASMSGYLSFSLTLARSLGPAEEEAFEPSYACSHWPLPLCEYQGLRNFKVYRDTSVVTDTPAGQNVGDLRGQTMTACMYSSPYIAEYEVVVNSSYGQYALCNYISNDDRGNVCVGGGDAVGRAPWLHICHGKELCGQCTNNSDSGSWFSFPVEGQCKSGAHVGTDGCTWQGRLTKIVDYHCALGFYLKVQCATSLVFGQDALAAKFAANMAECPDMRPSENVVV
;
A
#
# COMPACT_ATOMS: atom_id res chain seq x y z
N MET A 1 -2.04 3.73 -15.99
CA MET A 1 -2.88 2.54 -15.75
C MET A 1 -3.91 2.48 -16.88
N GLY A 2 -4.14 1.31 -17.50
CA GLY A 2 -5.17 1.19 -18.54
C GLY A 2 -6.59 1.34 -17.96
N PRO A 3 -7.65 1.32 -18.79
CA PRO A 3 -9.02 1.32 -18.29
C PRO A 3 -9.24 0.08 -17.42
N GLY A 4 -9.59 0.28 -16.15
CA GLY A 4 -10.02 -0.76 -15.23
C GLY A 4 -11.54 -0.70 -15.01
N GLU A 5 -12.12 -1.79 -14.53
CA GLU A 5 -13.51 -1.83 -14.10
C GLU A 5 -13.54 -1.76 -12.57
N ILE A 6 -14.52 -1.06 -12.00
CA ILE A 6 -14.72 -0.98 -10.56
C ILE A 6 -16.18 -1.28 -10.26
N ASP A 7 -16.43 -2.29 -9.42
CA ASP A 7 -17.75 -2.48 -8.83
C ASP A 7 -17.84 -1.67 -7.55
N PHE A 8 -18.84 -0.81 -7.45
CA PHE A 8 -19.05 0.05 -6.29
C PHE A 8 -20.44 -0.17 -5.71
N TYR A 9 -20.50 -0.63 -4.47
CA TYR A 9 -21.72 -0.86 -3.71
C TYR A 9 -21.79 0.12 -2.53
N TYR A 10 -22.95 0.72 -2.33
CA TYR A 10 -23.18 1.67 -1.25
C TYR A 10 -24.54 1.43 -0.63
N ASP A 11 -24.56 1.00 0.63
CA ASP A 11 -25.76 0.72 1.41
C ASP A 11 -25.78 1.63 2.64
N LEU A 12 -26.37 2.80 2.45
CA LEU A 12 -26.46 3.85 3.45
C LEU A 12 -27.29 3.43 4.69
N PRO A 13 -28.46 2.77 4.57
CA PRO A 13 -29.21 2.28 5.73
C PRO A 13 -28.37 1.43 6.70
N ASN A 14 -27.50 0.58 6.16
CA ASN A 14 -26.61 -0.27 6.96
C ASN A 14 -25.20 0.33 7.16
N SER A 15 -24.96 1.56 6.68
CA SER A 15 -23.67 2.25 6.82
C SER A 15 -22.47 1.44 6.30
N ARG A 16 -22.64 0.76 5.15
CA ARG A 16 -21.61 -0.07 4.54
C ARG A 16 -21.38 0.31 3.08
N MET A 17 -20.14 0.18 2.63
CA MET A 17 -19.76 0.38 1.23
C MET A 17 -18.69 -0.62 0.84
N VAL A 18 -18.67 -0.96 -0.45
CA VAL A 18 -17.68 -1.83 -1.07
C VAL A 18 -17.23 -1.23 -2.38
N MET A 19 -15.91 -1.24 -2.60
CA MET A 19 -15.31 -0.88 -3.88
C MET A 19 -14.35 -1.99 -4.28
N ASN A 20 -14.64 -2.65 -5.42
CA ASN A 20 -13.86 -3.74 -5.98
C ASN A 20 -13.22 -3.27 -7.27
N GLN A 21 -11.92 -2.99 -7.22
CA GLN A 21 -11.19 -2.55 -8.41
C GLN A 21 -10.60 -3.76 -9.12
N HIS A 22 -11.02 -3.98 -10.37
CA HIS A 22 -10.53 -5.06 -11.23
C HIS A 22 -9.47 -4.50 -12.18
N PHE A 23 -8.20 -4.79 -11.88
CA PHE A 23 -7.09 -4.41 -12.75
C PHE A 23 -6.61 -5.60 -13.59
N PRO A 24 -7.02 -5.70 -14.88
CA PRO A 24 -6.72 -6.87 -15.71
C PRO A 24 -5.22 -7.11 -15.92
N PHE A 25 -4.38 -6.06 -15.76
CA PHE A 25 -2.93 -6.16 -15.92
C PHE A 25 -2.15 -6.36 -14.60
N ALA A 26 -2.78 -6.11 -13.44
CA ALA A 26 -2.08 -6.17 -12.16
C ALA A 26 -2.38 -7.44 -11.36
N MET A 27 -3.38 -8.25 -11.75
CA MET A 27 -3.87 -9.39 -10.96
C MET A 27 -4.13 -9.03 -9.49
N MET A 28 -4.56 -7.78 -9.25
CA MET A 28 -4.84 -7.26 -7.91
C MET A 28 -6.29 -6.80 -7.89
N ASP A 29 -7.08 -7.44 -7.05
CA ASP A 29 -8.39 -6.93 -6.67
C ASP A 29 -8.22 -6.13 -5.38
N TRP A 30 -8.55 -4.84 -5.44
CA TRP A 30 -8.59 -3.98 -4.27
C TRP A 30 -10.03 -3.96 -3.79
N PHE A 31 -10.26 -4.46 -2.58
CA PHE A 31 -11.57 -4.45 -1.97
C PHE A 31 -11.57 -3.60 -0.71
N TRP A 32 -12.59 -2.76 -0.55
CA TRP A 32 -12.76 -1.85 0.58
C TRP A 32 -14.06 -2.19 1.29
N ALA A 33 -14.05 -3.00 2.35
CA ALA A 33 -15.25 -3.15 3.19
C ALA A 33 -15.20 -2.22 4.39
N LEU A 34 -16.38 -1.80 4.84
CA LEU A 34 -16.58 -1.11 6.11
C LEU A 34 -17.47 -1.98 7.00
N GLY A 35 -17.02 -2.24 8.23
CA GLY A 35 -17.77 -3.04 9.20
C GLY A 35 -18.93 -2.30 9.89
N ASP A 36 -19.90 -3.07 10.37
CA ASP A 36 -21.21 -2.68 10.95
C ASP A 36 -21.19 -2.03 12.37
N ASP A 37 -20.03 -1.61 12.90
CA ASP A 37 -19.96 -1.11 14.28
C ASP A 37 -20.02 0.44 14.36
N ALA A 38 -21.15 0.96 14.86
CA ALA A 38 -21.37 2.38 15.13
C ALA A 38 -20.35 3.04 16.07
N SER A 39 -19.59 2.27 16.85
CA SER A 39 -18.60 2.78 17.81
C SER A 39 -17.16 2.77 17.30
N SER A 40 -16.83 1.94 16.31
CA SER A 40 -15.49 1.89 15.70
C SER A 40 -15.51 1.25 14.31
N TYR A 41 -15.62 2.07 13.26
CA TYR A 41 -15.63 1.54 11.89
C TYR A 41 -14.23 1.10 11.49
N THR A 42 -14.13 -0.12 10.98
CA THR A 42 -12.88 -0.61 10.40
C THR A 42 -13.00 -0.57 8.90
N LEU A 43 -12.16 0.26 8.27
CA LEU A 43 -11.88 0.18 6.85
C LEU A 43 -10.97 -1.02 6.62
N ASN A 44 -11.52 -2.02 5.98
CA ASN A 44 -10.82 -3.23 5.60
C ASN A 44 -10.41 -3.09 4.13
N LEU A 45 -9.17 -2.64 3.92
CA LEU A 45 -8.56 -2.77 2.62
C LEU A 45 -8.07 -4.21 2.46
N THR A 46 -8.49 -4.86 1.39
CA THR A 46 -7.95 -6.15 0.98
C THR A 46 -7.27 -6.04 -0.36
N MET A 47 -6.17 -6.77 -0.49
CA MET A 47 -5.44 -6.92 -1.74
C MET A 47 -5.48 -8.40 -2.12
N ASN A 48 -6.07 -8.70 -3.28
CA ASN A 48 -6.17 -10.04 -3.84
C ASN A 48 -6.82 -11.05 -2.84
N TYR A 49 -7.85 -10.59 -2.10
CA TYR A 49 -8.62 -11.33 -1.07
C TYR A 49 -7.83 -11.99 0.07
N SER A 50 -6.52 -11.82 0.10
CA SER A 50 -5.58 -12.57 0.94
C SER A 50 -4.78 -11.68 1.87
N HIS A 51 -4.80 -10.37 1.63
CA HIS A 51 -4.36 -9.37 2.59
C HIS A 51 -5.56 -8.68 3.24
N CYS A 52 -5.48 -8.42 4.53
CA CYS A 52 -6.36 -7.49 5.22
C CYS A 52 -5.52 -6.42 5.86
N ILE A 53 -5.89 -5.17 5.62
CA ILE A 53 -5.23 -3.99 6.15
C ILE A 53 -6.33 -3.20 6.85
N PRO A 54 -6.69 -3.59 8.09
CA PRO A 54 -7.71 -2.89 8.83
C PRO A 54 -7.18 -1.53 9.29
N ASN A 55 -8.00 -0.50 9.07
CA ASN A 55 -7.76 0.87 9.50
C ASN A 55 -9.00 1.36 10.25
N ARG A 56 -8.86 1.65 11.54
CA ARG A 56 -9.98 2.14 12.35
C ARG A 56 -10.19 3.63 12.10
N GLN A 57 -11.41 3.99 11.70
CA GLN A 57 -11.82 5.36 11.41
C GLN A 57 -13.23 5.62 11.99
N SER A 58 -13.60 6.88 12.19
CA SER A 58 -14.98 7.22 12.58
C SER A 58 -15.92 7.13 11.37
N TRP A 59 -17.22 6.86 11.58
CA TRP A 59 -18.20 6.86 10.49
C TRP A 59 -18.17 8.15 9.69
N ASN A 60 -18.15 9.29 10.38
CA ASN A 60 -18.18 10.60 9.73
C ASN A 60 -16.97 10.79 8.83
N HIS A 61 -15.78 10.35 9.28
CA HIS A 61 -14.59 10.37 8.45
C HIS A 61 -14.78 9.46 7.22
N THR A 62 -15.15 8.21 7.45
CA THR A 62 -15.34 7.20 6.40
C THR A 62 -16.39 7.61 5.36
N ARG A 63 -17.54 8.09 5.80
CA ARG A 63 -18.63 8.58 4.94
C ARG A 63 -18.17 9.76 4.08
N THR A 64 -17.37 10.65 4.65
CA THR A 64 -16.88 11.86 3.96
C THR A 64 -15.76 11.53 2.98
N VAL A 65 -14.82 10.66 3.37
CA VAL A 65 -13.59 10.38 2.62
C VAL A 65 -13.72 9.20 1.67
N TYR A 66 -14.62 8.25 1.92
CA TYR A 66 -14.72 7.06 1.07
C TYR A 66 -16.12 6.87 0.48
N GLY A 67 -17.13 7.54 1.04
CA GLY A 67 -18.49 7.60 0.50
C GLY A 67 -18.81 8.92 -0.20
N PHE A 68 -20.10 9.27 -0.21
CA PHE A 68 -20.62 10.51 -0.80
C PHE A 68 -20.88 11.63 0.24
N GLY A 69 -20.38 11.51 1.47
CA GLY A 69 -20.59 12.53 2.51
C GLY A 69 -19.97 13.89 2.20
N TRP A 70 -18.94 13.93 1.35
CA TRP A 70 -18.33 15.17 0.86
C TRP A 70 -19.28 16.03 0.01
N LEU A 71 -20.37 15.46 -0.56
CA LEU A 71 -21.37 16.21 -1.31
C LEU A 71 -22.07 17.27 -0.44
N GLU A 72 -22.16 17.08 0.88
CA GLU A 72 -22.70 18.06 1.83
C GLU A 72 -21.87 19.38 1.83
N GLN A 73 -20.62 19.32 1.40
CA GLN A 73 -19.66 20.44 1.36
C GLN A 73 -19.29 20.85 -0.06
N ALA A 74 -19.88 20.19 -1.08
CA ALA A 74 -19.51 20.41 -2.47
C ALA A 74 -20.10 21.70 -3.02
N THR A 75 -19.38 22.32 -3.95
CA THR A 75 -19.81 23.49 -4.69
C THR A 75 -20.30 23.05 -6.07
N TRP A 76 -21.44 23.59 -6.51
CA TRP A 76 -21.92 23.40 -7.87
C TRP A 76 -20.95 24.07 -8.87
N ILE A 77 -20.67 23.37 -9.97
CA ILE A 77 -19.74 23.82 -11.01
C ILE A 77 -20.51 24.23 -12.27
N GLU A 78 -21.22 23.27 -12.87
CA GLU A 78 -21.94 23.47 -14.13
C GLU A 78 -23.01 22.38 -14.34
N ASN A 79 -23.88 22.60 -15.33
CA ASN A 79 -24.73 21.55 -15.87
C ASN A 79 -24.03 20.92 -17.09
N THR A 80 -23.98 19.60 -17.14
CA THR A 80 -23.27 18.88 -18.19
C THR A 80 -24.04 17.63 -18.62
N THR A 81 -23.45 16.82 -19.49
CA THR A 81 -24.04 15.58 -20.00
C THR A 81 -23.02 14.45 -19.94
N VAL A 82 -23.39 13.36 -19.27
CA VAL A 82 -22.58 12.14 -19.17
C VAL A 82 -23.37 11.00 -19.81
N MET A 83 -22.77 10.34 -20.81
CA MET A 83 -23.40 9.23 -21.55
C MET A 83 -24.81 9.59 -22.10
N GLY A 84 -25.02 10.83 -22.52
CA GLY A 84 -26.31 11.30 -23.06
C GLY A 84 -27.38 11.63 -22.00
N LYS A 85 -27.06 11.54 -20.70
CA LYS A 85 -27.93 11.95 -19.60
C LYS A 85 -27.46 13.28 -19.02
N HIS A 86 -28.38 14.19 -18.75
CA HIS A 86 -28.09 15.45 -18.08
C HIS A 86 -27.79 15.23 -16.60
N CYS A 87 -26.83 16.00 -16.08
CA CYS A 87 -26.50 16.01 -14.66
C CYS A 87 -25.88 17.34 -14.25
N ALA A 88 -25.96 17.65 -12.96
CA ALA A 88 -25.28 18.77 -12.33
C ALA A 88 -23.93 18.30 -11.76
N SER A 89 -22.87 19.02 -12.11
CA SER A 89 -21.51 18.73 -11.63
C SER A 89 -21.23 19.46 -10.32
N TYR A 90 -20.69 18.73 -9.36
CA TYR A 90 -20.30 19.21 -8.04
C TYR A 90 -18.85 18.83 -7.75
N ALA A 91 -18.13 19.69 -7.04
CA ALA A 91 -16.78 19.40 -6.57
C ALA A 91 -16.55 19.83 -5.13
N ALA A 92 -15.74 19.06 -4.40
CA ALA A 92 -15.27 19.42 -3.05
C ALA A 92 -13.77 19.18 -2.98
N ASN A 93 -13.01 20.24 -2.68
CA ASN A 93 -11.56 20.18 -2.58
C ASN A 93 -11.13 20.37 -1.13
N SER A 94 -10.50 19.36 -0.55
CA SER A 94 -9.86 19.47 0.75
C SER A 94 -8.37 19.68 0.56
N THR A 95 -7.88 20.86 0.95
CA THR A 95 -6.46 21.22 0.80
C THR A 95 -5.56 20.17 1.42
N ASN A 96 -4.62 19.68 0.62
CA ASN A 96 -3.66 18.65 0.97
C ASN A 96 -4.24 17.27 1.27
N ARG A 97 -5.55 17.00 1.13
CA ARG A 97 -6.15 15.71 1.50
C ARG A 97 -6.75 14.97 0.32
N PHE A 98 -7.99 15.29 -0.03
CA PHE A 98 -8.71 14.65 -1.12
C PHE A 98 -9.47 15.71 -1.92
N SER A 99 -9.50 15.54 -3.24
CA SER A 99 -10.35 16.30 -4.14
C SER A 99 -11.40 15.37 -4.74
N TRP A 100 -12.64 15.84 -4.77
CA TRP A 100 -13.80 15.07 -5.21
C TRP A 100 -14.53 15.81 -6.30
N ALA A 101 -15.04 15.07 -7.27
CA ALA A 101 -16.03 15.57 -8.21
C ALA A 101 -17.07 14.49 -8.52
N ALA A 102 -18.30 14.89 -8.77
CA ALA A 102 -19.36 14.00 -9.22
C ALA A 102 -20.35 14.74 -10.10
N CYS A 103 -20.89 14.05 -11.10
CA CYS A 103 -22.04 14.50 -11.87
C CYS A 103 -23.27 13.74 -11.41
N ILE A 104 -24.23 14.45 -10.82
CA ILE A 104 -25.43 13.89 -10.21
C ILE A 104 -26.63 14.20 -11.10
N ASP A 105 -27.38 13.17 -11.49
CA ASP A 105 -28.59 13.35 -12.29
C ASP A 105 -29.76 13.94 -11.48
N ASP A 106 -30.88 14.22 -12.16
CA ASP A 106 -32.08 14.81 -11.56
C ASP A 106 -32.72 13.92 -10.47
N TYR A 107 -32.34 12.63 -10.39
CA TYR A 107 -32.81 11.68 -9.38
C TYR A 107 -31.85 11.55 -8.19
N GLY A 108 -30.76 12.33 -8.16
CA GLY A 108 -29.75 12.26 -7.11
C GLY A 108 -28.75 11.11 -7.30
N VAL A 109 -28.67 10.53 -8.51
CA VAL A 109 -27.83 9.37 -8.80
C VAL A 109 -26.52 9.84 -9.46
N PRO A 110 -25.35 9.46 -8.92
CA PRO A 110 -24.09 9.72 -9.59
C PRO A 110 -24.06 9.03 -10.96
N LEU A 111 -23.70 9.78 -12.01
CA LEU A 111 -23.43 9.25 -13.36
C LEU A 111 -21.92 9.11 -13.62
N GLN A 112 -21.14 9.97 -12.98
CA GLN A 112 -19.69 9.97 -13.00
C GLN A 112 -19.20 10.50 -11.66
N PHE A 113 -18.11 9.95 -11.13
CA PHE A 113 -17.43 10.52 -9.97
C PHE A 113 -15.94 10.24 -10.00
N SER A 114 -15.17 11.08 -9.32
CA SER A 114 -13.72 10.97 -9.21
C SER A 114 -13.25 11.34 -7.82
N MET A 115 -12.20 10.64 -7.38
CA MET A 115 -11.39 10.96 -6.22
C MET A 115 -9.97 11.22 -6.68
N GLU A 116 -9.34 12.28 -6.18
CA GLU A 116 -7.91 12.49 -6.24
C GLU A 116 -7.37 12.52 -4.80
N ALA A 117 -6.50 11.57 -4.46
CA ALA A 117 -5.87 11.50 -3.16
C ALA A 117 -4.53 12.25 -3.18
N ASP A 118 -4.33 13.16 -2.23
CA ASP A 118 -3.07 13.89 -2.10
C ASP A 118 -1.97 12.97 -1.55
N PRO A 119 -0.77 12.96 -2.17
CA PRO A 119 0.39 12.21 -1.67
C PRO A 119 0.73 12.45 -0.19
N ARG A 120 0.37 13.60 0.38
CA ARG A 120 0.65 13.95 1.78
C ARG A 120 -0.32 13.29 2.77
N GLU A 121 -1.51 12.90 2.32
CA GLU A 121 -2.53 12.22 3.14
C GLU A 121 -2.32 10.72 3.19
N VAL A 122 -2.04 10.11 2.03
CA VAL A 122 -2.01 8.65 1.88
C VAL A 122 -0.62 8.09 1.60
N GLY A 123 0.35 8.95 1.32
CA GLY A 123 1.68 8.59 0.82
C GLY A 123 1.75 8.59 -0.70
N ALA A 124 2.90 9.01 -1.26
CA ALA A 124 3.10 9.10 -2.70
C ALA A 124 2.98 7.76 -3.44
N SER A 125 3.30 6.65 -2.78
CA SER A 125 3.10 5.30 -3.31
C SER A 125 1.62 4.94 -3.45
N MET A 126 0.75 5.51 -2.61
CA MET A 126 -0.66 5.17 -2.54
C MET A 126 -1.56 6.14 -3.29
N SER A 127 -1.16 7.40 -3.46
CA SER A 127 -1.99 8.42 -4.10
C SER A 127 -2.49 8.00 -5.48
N GLY A 128 -1.64 7.34 -6.28
CA GLY A 128 -2.02 6.84 -7.59
C GLY A 128 -3.06 5.71 -7.56
N TYR A 129 -2.99 4.80 -6.57
CA TYR A 129 -3.97 3.71 -6.41
C TYR A 129 -5.30 4.21 -5.83
N LEU A 130 -5.26 5.31 -5.08
CA LEU A 130 -6.43 5.94 -4.47
C LEU A 130 -6.97 7.11 -5.30
N SER A 131 -6.46 7.33 -6.50
CA SER A 131 -6.98 8.36 -7.41
C SER A 131 -7.63 7.68 -8.60
N PHE A 132 -8.90 7.98 -8.84
CA PHE A 132 -9.68 7.38 -9.92
C PHE A 132 -10.72 8.35 -10.47
N SER A 133 -11.17 8.09 -11.69
CA SER A 133 -12.30 8.76 -12.32
C SER A 133 -13.14 7.70 -13.03
N LEU A 134 -14.41 7.61 -12.66
CA LEU A 134 -15.29 6.51 -13.04
C LEU A 134 -16.56 7.07 -13.66
N THR A 135 -16.97 6.47 -14.77
CA THR A 135 -18.29 6.69 -15.37
C THR A 135 -19.14 5.46 -15.11
N LEU A 136 -20.31 5.64 -14.50
CA LEU A 136 -21.13 4.53 -14.04
C LEU A 136 -21.96 3.96 -15.20
N ALA A 137 -21.58 2.75 -15.65
CA ALA A 137 -22.24 2.06 -16.75
C ALA A 137 -23.60 1.45 -16.38
N ARG A 138 -23.80 1.12 -15.10
CA ARG A 138 -25.06 0.63 -14.52
C ARG A 138 -25.30 1.39 -13.23
N SER A 139 -26.47 2.02 -13.10
CA SER A 139 -26.88 2.66 -11.88
C SER A 139 -28.25 2.13 -11.46
N LEU A 140 -28.35 1.81 -10.18
CA LEU A 140 -29.55 1.40 -9.43
C LEU A 140 -29.89 -0.09 -9.48
N GLY A 141 -29.67 -0.74 -8.33
CA GLY A 141 -30.14 -2.06 -7.95
C GLY A 141 -29.91 -2.25 -6.44
N PRO A 142 -30.58 -3.22 -5.79
CA PRO A 142 -30.16 -3.62 -4.45
C PRO A 142 -28.69 -4.02 -4.52
N ALA A 143 -27.90 -3.58 -3.54
CA ALA A 143 -26.53 -4.05 -3.44
C ALA A 143 -26.53 -5.57 -3.21
N GLU A 144 -25.67 -6.29 -3.90
CA GLU A 144 -25.54 -7.74 -3.73
C GLU A 144 -24.98 -7.99 -2.32
N GLU A 145 -25.68 -8.79 -1.51
CA GLU A 145 -25.30 -8.97 -0.10
C GLU A 145 -23.91 -9.62 0.00
N GLU A 146 -23.63 -10.54 -0.92
CA GLU A 146 -22.35 -11.22 -1.07
C GLU A 146 -21.20 -10.23 -1.35
N ALA A 147 -21.48 -9.06 -1.93
CA ALA A 147 -20.46 -8.05 -2.16
C ALA A 147 -19.94 -7.44 -0.85
N PHE A 148 -20.72 -7.48 0.24
CA PHE A 148 -20.29 -6.97 1.55
C PHE A 148 -19.61 -8.02 2.43
N GLU A 149 -19.55 -9.28 1.99
CA GLU A 149 -18.85 -10.31 2.75
C GLU A 149 -17.35 -9.97 2.84
N PRO A 150 -16.77 -9.92 4.05
CA PRO A 150 -15.35 -9.68 4.19
C PRO A 150 -14.56 -10.81 3.54
N SER A 151 -13.43 -10.47 2.92
CA SER A 151 -12.50 -11.48 2.41
C SER A 151 -12.08 -12.46 3.52
N TYR A 152 -11.58 -13.64 3.13
CA TYR A 152 -11.04 -14.61 4.07
C TYR A 152 -10.00 -13.97 5.02
N ALA A 153 -9.09 -13.16 4.48
CA ALA A 153 -8.07 -12.49 5.26
C ALA A 153 -8.64 -11.52 6.30
N CYS A 154 -9.71 -10.78 5.97
CA CYS A 154 -10.31 -9.83 6.92
C CYS A 154 -11.26 -10.48 7.91
N SER A 155 -12.00 -11.51 7.52
CA SER A 155 -12.83 -12.30 8.44
C SER A 155 -12.01 -13.05 9.49
N HIS A 156 -10.75 -13.32 9.21
CA HIS A 156 -9.81 -14.02 10.11
C HIS A 156 -8.70 -13.09 10.63
N TRP A 157 -8.86 -11.77 10.53
CA TRP A 157 -7.86 -10.83 11.02
C TRP A 157 -7.83 -10.74 12.57
N PRO A 158 -6.65 -10.62 13.20
CA PRO A 158 -5.32 -10.77 12.59
C PRO A 158 -5.04 -12.23 12.23
N LEU A 159 -4.45 -12.46 11.07
CA LEU A 159 -4.00 -13.80 10.70
C LEU A 159 -2.96 -14.30 11.71
N PRO A 160 -2.92 -15.62 12.00
CA PRO A 160 -1.90 -16.19 12.86
C PRO A 160 -0.48 -15.86 12.36
N LEU A 161 0.44 -15.68 13.31
CA LEU A 161 1.86 -15.58 12.98
C LEU A 161 2.36 -16.92 12.41
N CYS A 162 3.37 -16.85 11.56
CA CYS A 162 4.05 -18.05 11.09
C CYS A 162 4.73 -18.81 12.24
N GLU A 163 4.92 -20.11 12.05
CA GLU A 163 5.69 -20.93 12.99
C GLU A 163 7.09 -20.35 13.20
N TYR A 164 7.53 -20.28 14.46
CA TYR A 164 8.84 -19.76 14.81
C TYR A 164 9.95 -20.70 14.31
N GLN A 165 10.83 -20.18 13.47
CA GLN A 165 11.99 -20.89 12.92
C GLN A 165 13.32 -20.30 13.40
N GLY A 166 13.32 -19.57 14.52
CA GLY A 166 14.50 -18.88 15.03
C GLY A 166 14.60 -17.41 14.58
N LEU A 167 15.71 -16.79 14.94
CA LEU A 167 16.06 -15.45 14.46
C LEU A 167 16.66 -15.55 13.04
N ARG A 168 16.34 -14.59 12.19
CA ARG A 168 16.90 -14.47 10.85
C ARG A 168 17.65 -13.15 10.74
N ASN A 169 18.88 -13.19 10.22
CA ASN A 169 19.64 -11.99 9.84
C ASN A 169 19.72 -11.94 8.32
N PHE A 170 19.35 -10.82 7.73
CA PHE A 170 19.46 -10.57 6.30
C PHE A 170 19.48 -9.07 5.99
N LYS A 171 19.77 -8.76 4.74
CA LYS A 171 19.70 -7.40 4.21
C LYS A 171 18.36 -7.14 3.55
N VAL A 172 17.86 -5.92 3.75
CA VAL A 172 16.69 -5.38 3.07
C VAL A 172 17.01 -4.03 2.47
N TYR A 173 16.23 -3.64 1.48
CA TYR A 173 16.51 -2.48 0.65
C TYR A 173 15.24 -1.64 0.45
N ARG A 174 15.41 -0.34 0.23
CA ARG A 174 14.30 0.60 0.00
C ARG A 174 14.68 1.72 -0.94
N ASP A 175 13.89 1.93 -1.97
CA ASP A 175 13.91 3.16 -2.77
C ASP A 175 13.35 4.29 -1.91
N THR A 176 14.14 5.34 -1.68
CA THR A 176 13.70 6.45 -0.81
C THR A 176 14.30 7.80 -1.19
N SER A 177 13.53 8.87 -0.95
CA SER A 177 14.00 10.25 -0.96
C SER A 177 14.41 10.74 0.43
N VAL A 178 14.03 9.99 1.47
CA VAL A 178 14.32 10.29 2.88
C VAL A 178 14.90 9.04 3.54
N VAL A 179 16.14 9.14 4.01
CA VAL A 179 16.81 8.00 4.67
C VAL A 179 16.59 8.07 6.18
N THR A 180 16.32 6.91 6.77
CA THR A 180 16.17 6.73 8.23
C THR A 180 17.26 5.79 8.74
N ASP A 181 17.52 5.82 10.05
CA ASP A 181 18.54 4.94 10.66
C ASP A 181 18.11 3.47 10.69
N THR A 182 16.81 3.21 10.68
CA THR A 182 16.21 1.88 10.68
C THR A 182 15.02 1.83 9.72
N PRO A 183 14.55 0.65 9.29
CA PRO A 183 13.36 0.53 8.44
C PRO A 183 12.04 0.70 9.20
N ALA A 184 12.04 1.33 10.38
CA ALA A 184 10.83 1.48 11.19
C ALA A 184 9.74 2.26 10.45
N GLY A 185 8.53 1.71 10.43
CA GLY A 185 7.40 2.29 9.72
C GLY A 185 7.53 2.23 8.20
N GLN A 186 8.38 1.35 7.64
CA GLN A 186 8.69 1.31 6.22
C GLN A 186 8.45 -0.07 5.59
N ASN A 187 8.06 -0.04 4.31
CA ASN A 187 8.09 -1.18 3.42
C ASN A 187 9.49 -1.29 2.81
N VAL A 188 10.05 -2.50 2.81
CA VAL A 188 11.37 -2.79 2.26
C VAL A 188 11.32 -4.14 1.54
N GLY A 189 12.14 -4.31 0.50
CA GLY A 189 12.29 -5.58 -0.20
C GLY A 189 13.51 -6.36 0.28
N ASP A 190 13.46 -7.69 0.20
CA ASP A 190 14.71 -8.43 0.00
C ASP A 190 15.36 -8.05 -1.34
N LEU A 191 16.54 -8.58 -1.61
CA LEU A 191 17.27 -8.26 -2.84
C LEU A 191 16.42 -8.41 -4.11
N ARG A 192 15.63 -9.49 -4.20
CA ARG A 192 14.81 -9.77 -5.38
C ARG A 192 13.59 -8.85 -5.43
N GLY A 193 12.85 -8.74 -4.33
CA GLY A 193 11.67 -7.87 -4.24
C GLY A 193 12.04 -6.40 -4.46
N GLN A 194 13.18 -5.95 -3.95
CA GLN A 194 13.63 -4.58 -4.18
C GLN A 194 14.08 -4.36 -5.62
N THR A 195 14.81 -5.30 -6.23
CA THR A 195 15.22 -5.16 -7.64
C THR A 195 14.01 -4.92 -8.54
N MET A 196 12.91 -5.66 -8.30
CA MET A 196 11.67 -5.49 -9.04
C MET A 196 10.97 -4.16 -8.72
N THR A 197 11.01 -3.71 -7.47
CA THR A 197 10.48 -2.40 -7.05
C THR A 197 11.21 -1.25 -7.74
N ALA A 198 12.54 -1.32 -7.75
CA ALA A 198 13.41 -0.35 -8.41
C ALA A 198 13.27 -0.39 -9.94
N CYS A 199 12.67 -1.44 -10.52
CA CYS A 199 12.28 -1.41 -11.93
C CYS A 199 11.03 -0.54 -12.19
N MET A 200 10.15 -0.37 -11.19
CA MET A 200 8.87 0.32 -11.34
C MET A 200 8.90 1.76 -10.82
N TYR A 201 9.63 2.02 -9.74
CA TYR A 201 9.62 3.29 -9.04
C TYR A 201 10.99 3.94 -9.09
N SER A 202 11.05 5.20 -9.49
CA SER A 202 12.28 5.99 -9.41
C SER A 202 12.33 6.75 -8.11
N SER A 203 13.49 6.71 -7.46
CA SER A 203 13.79 7.47 -6.26
C SER A 203 15.20 8.08 -6.35
N PRO A 204 15.58 9.08 -5.55
CA PRO A 204 16.96 9.57 -5.52
C PRO A 204 17.95 8.54 -4.99
N TYR A 205 17.55 7.78 -3.96
CA TYR A 205 18.43 6.85 -3.26
C TYR A 205 17.84 5.45 -3.12
N ILE A 206 18.74 4.50 -2.90
CA ILE A 206 18.42 3.18 -2.32
C ILE A 206 19.14 3.05 -0.99
N ALA A 207 18.39 2.83 0.08
CA ALA A 207 18.92 2.53 1.41
C ALA A 207 19.02 1.02 1.58
N GLU A 208 20.15 0.56 2.13
CA GLU A 208 20.36 -0.82 2.58
C GLU A 208 20.33 -0.86 4.11
N TYR A 209 19.57 -1.80 4.66
CA TYR A 209 19.53 -2.09 6.09
C TYR A 209 19.95 -3.54 6.33
N GLU A 210 20.69 -3.76 7.41
CA GLU A 210 20.84 -5.09 8.01
C GLU A 210 19.80 -5.22 9.11
N VAL A 211 19.04 -6.31 9.09
CA VAL A 211 17.95 -6.57 10.03
C VAL A 211 18.11 -7.92 10.70
N VAL A 212 17.75 -7.99 11.98
CA VAL A 212 17.54 -9.24 12.70
C VAL A 212 16.08 -9.30 13.06
N VAL A 213 15.39 -10.36 12.65
CA VAL A 213 13.94 -10.50 12.84
C VAL A 213 13.59 -11.83 13.49
N ASN A 214 12.53 -11.81 14.28
CA ASN A 214 11.79 -13.00 14.65
C ASN A 214 11.09 -13.55 13.40
N SER A 215 11.33 -14.82 13.07
CA SER A 215 10.77 -15.45 11.86
C SER A 215 9.28 -15.80 11.94
N SER A 216 8.63 -15.58 13.09
CA SER A 216 7.18 -15.62 13.23
C SER A 216 6.53 -14.41 12.54
N TYR A 217 6.64 -14.35 11.22
CA TYR A 217 6.12 -13.25 10.41
C TYR A 217 4.61 -13.11 10.56
N GLY A 218 4.16 -11.87 10.67
CA GLY A 218 2.75 -11.50 10.60
C GLY A 218 2.32 -11.20 9.17
N GLN A 219 1.04 -10.86 9.03
CA GLN A 219 0.52 -10.35 7.78
C GLN A 219 1.18 -9.01 7.43
N TYR A 220 1.46 -8.80 6.15
CA TYR A 220 2.03 -7.56 5.67
C TYR A 220 1.12 -6.35 5.93
N ALA A 221 1.71 -5.28 6.46
CA ALA A 221 1.07 -3.99 6.70
C ALA A 221 1.46 -2.97 5.62
N LEU A 222 0.57 -2.04 5.30
CA LEU A 222 0.87 -0.94 4.39
C LEU A 222 1.63 0.18 5.12
N CYS A 223 2.94 0.22 4.93
CA CYS A 223 3.77 1.28 5.49
C CYS A 223 3.97 2.47 4.53
N ASN A 224 3.43 3.64 4.89
CA ASN A 224 3.47 4.86 4.08
C ASN A 224 4.00 6.06 4.88
N TYR A 225 4.53 7.05 4.18
CA TYR A 225 4.88 8.35 4.78
C TYR A 225 3.68 9.29 4.67
N ILE A 226 3.13 9.73 5.81
CA ILE A 226 1.98 10.62 5.89
C ILE A 226 2.41 11.94 6.52
N SER A 227 2.33 13.04 5.77
CA SER A 227 2.84 14.35 6.20
C SER A 227 1.79 15.38 6.61
N ASN A 228 0.50 15.15 6.35
CA ASN A 228 -0.53 16.12 6.73
C ASN A 228 -0.73 16.29 8.24
N ASP A 229 -0.35 15.29 9.03
CA ASP A 229 -0.56 15.26 10.48
C ASP A 229 0.76 15.04 11.25
N ASP A 230 1.92 15.30 10.63
CA ASP A 230 3.25 14.98 11.17
C ASP A 230 3.42 13.52 11.62
N ARG A 231 2.61 12.60 11.07
CA ARG A 231 2.61 11.17 11.40
C ARG A 231 3.88 10.47 10.93
N GLY A 232 4.49 10.95 9.85
CA GLY A 232 5.72 10.37 9.31
C GLY A 232 5.49 8.96 8.76
N ASN A 233 6.46 8.07 8.98
CA ASN A 233 6.41 6.67 8.53
C ASN A 233 5.49 5.85 9.44
N VAL A 234 4.36 5.37 8.91
CA VAL A 234 3.36 4.59 9.65
C VAL A 234 2.97 3.35 8.86
N CYS A 235 2.92 2.20 9.54
CA CYS A 235 2.36 0.96 9.02
C CYS A 235 0.89 0.82 9.44
N VAL A 236 0.00 0.68 8.46
CA VAL A 236 -1.43 0.44 8.68
C VAL A 236 -1.72 -1.04 8.46
N GLY A 237 -2.56 -1.64 9.30
CA GLY A 237 -2.95 -3.04 9.17
C GLY A 237 -1.84 -4.02 9.54
N GLY A 238 -1.14 -3.77 10.66
CA GLY A 238 -0.10 -4.65 11.21
C GLY A 238 -0.13 -4.68 12.74
N GLY A 239 0.46 -5.72 13.33
CA GLY A 239 0.76 -5.79 14.76
C GLY A 239 2.20 -5.34 15.05
N ASP A 240 2.81 -5.92 16.08
CA ASP A 240 4.22 -5.75 16.40
C ASP A 240 5.14 -6.68 15.57
N ALA A 241 4.61 -7.72 14.93
CA ALA A 241 5.39 -8.63 14.11
C ALA A 241 5.81 -8.01 12.76
N VAL A 242 7.00 -8.37 12.27
CA VAL A 242 7.40 -8.07 10.88
C VAL A 242 6.43 -8.74 9.93
N GLY A 243 5.77 -7.94 9.10
CA GLY A 243 4.83 -8.47 8.12
C GLY A 243 5.55 -8.90 6.84
N ARG A 244 5.11 -9.97 6.19
CA ARG A 244 5.76 -10.51 4.98
C ARG A 244 4.75 -10.83 3.88
N ALA A 245 5.09 -10.48 2.64
CA ALA A 245 4.33 -10.80 1.44
C ALA A 245 5.27 -11.05 0.24
N PRO A 246 4.84 -11.72 -0.83
CA PRO A 246 5.54 -11.69 -2.11
C PRO A 246 5.50 -10.28 -2.69
N TRP A 247 6.50 -9.94 -3.49
CA TRP A 247 6.54 -8.67 -4.20
C TRP A 247 5.23 -8.42 -4.98
N LEU A 248 4.72 -7.18 -4.93
CA LEU A 248 3.42 -6.76 -5.49
C LEU A 248 2.21 -7.60 -5.06
N HIS A 249 2.29 -8.36 -3.97
CA HIS A 249 1.20 -9.24 -3.52
C HIS A 249 0.79 -10.24 -4.61
N ILE A 250 1.76 -10.67 -5.43
CA ILE A 250 1.52 -11.69 -6.45
C ILE A 250 1.45 -13.05 -5.76
N CYS A 251 0.26 -13.38 -5.25
CA CYS A 251 0.05 -14.52 -4.36
C CYS A 251 0.22 -15.88 -5.05
N HIS A 252 -0.06 -16.00 -6.34
CA HIS A 252 0.02 -17.26 -7.12
C HIS A 252 -0.50 -18.52 -6.37
N GLY A 253 -1.61 -18.42 -5.64
CA GLY A 253 -2.18 -19.54 -4.88
C GLY A 253 -1.39 -19.96 -3.64
N LYS A 254 -0.42 -19.16 -3.18
CA LYS A 254 0.33 -19.39 -1.95
C LYS A 254 -0.56 -19.20 -0.73
N GLU A 255 -0.37 -20.07 0.25
CA GLU A 255 -1.00 -19.98 1.56
C GLU A 255 -0.73 -18.60 2.19
N LEU A 256 -1.81 -17.98 2.68
CA LEU A 256 -1.80 -16.62 3.26
C LEU A 256 -1.02 -15.60 2.41
N CYS A 257 -1.09 -15.75 1.08
CA CYS A 257 -0.32 -14.98 0.11
C CYS A 257 1.15 -14.83 0.49
N GLY A 258 1.83 -15.95 0.75
CA GLY A 258 3.28 -15.95 0.93
C GLY A 258 3.78 -15.33 2.24
N GLN A 259 2.90 -15.12 3.22
CA GLN A 259 3.27 -14.76 4.59
C GLN A 259 4.26 -15.79 5.18
N CYS A 260 3.90 -17.07 5.10
CA CYS A 260 4.64 -18.18 5.73
C CYS A 260 5.37 -19.09 4.74
N THR A 261 5.25 -18.85 3.44
CA THR A 261 5.93 -19.68 2.42
C THR A 261 7.19 -19.00 1.88
N ASN A 262 8.00 -19.74 1.12
CA ASN A 262 9.12 -19.13 0.41
C ASN A 262 8.61 -18.28 -0.77
N ASN A 263 9.14 -17.07 -0.92
CA ASN A 263 8.83 -16.16 -2.03
C ASN A 263 10.00 -16.10 -3.01
N SER A 264 10.56 -17.27 -3.34
CA SER A 264 11.76 -17.36 -4.19
C SER A 264 11.52 -16.97 -5.64
N ASP A 265 10.28 -16.99 -6.09
CA ASP A 265 9.82 -16.64 -7.44
C ASP A 265 9.74 -15.12 -7.67
N SER A 266 9.29 -14.34 -6.69
CA SER A 266 9.06 -12.89 -6.81
C SER A 266 9.89 -12.03 -5.84
N GLY A 267 10.46 -12.65 -4.82
CA GLY A 267 11.08 -11.96 -3.69
C GLY A 267 10.05 -11.61 -2.64
N SER A 268 10.52 -11.24 -1.45
CA SER A 268 9.69 -10.82 -0.34
C SER A 268 9.69 -9.30 -0.21
N TRP A 269 8.50 -8.76 0.05
CA TRP A 269 8.31 -7.46 0.69
C TRP A 269 8.05 -7.68 2.17
N PHE A 270 8.64 -6.78 2.96
CA PHE A 270 8.52 -6.76 4.40
C PHE A 270 7.99 -5.41 4.86
N SER A 271 7.14 -5.46 5.87
CA SER A 271 6.67 -4.29 6.61
C SER A 271 7.28 -4.36 8.00
N PHE A 272 7.84 -3.25 8.46
CA PHE A 272 8.55 -3.16 9.75
C PHE A 272 7.81 -2.19 10.69
N PRO A 273 6.79 -2.65 11.43
CA PRO A 273 6.04 -1.79 12.36
C PRO A 273 6.97 -1.23 13.45
N VAL A 274 6.74 0.03 13.82
CA VAL A 274 7.53 0.73 14.85
C VAL A 274 7.36 0.03 16.21
N GLU A 275 6.16 -0.47 16.48
CA GLU A 275 5.75 -1.20 17.69
C GLU A 275 6.57 -2.47 17.91
N GLY A 276 7.06 -3.08 16.83
CA GLY A 276 7.91 -4.28 16.86
C GLY A 276 9.38 -4.01 17.08
N GLN A 277 9.82 -2.75 16.98
CA GLN A 277 11.22 -2.42 16.98
C GLN A 277 11.84 -2.57 18.37
N CYS A 278 12.96 -3.29 18.45
CA CYS A 278 13.75 -3.37 19.67
C CYS A 278 14.41 -2.03 19.97
N LYS A 279 14.44 -1.69 21.27
CA LYS A 279 15.21 -0.55 21.77
C LYS A 279 16.69 -0.74 21.43
N SER A 280 17.41 0.37 21.28
CA SER A 280 18.86 0.34 21.02
C SER A 280 19.58 -0.51 22.06
N GLY A 281 20.38 -1.46 21.60
CA GLY A 281 21.14 -2.41 22.44
C GLY A 281 20.35 -3.63 22.96
N ALA A 282 19.03 -3.68 22.78
CA ALA A 282 18.22 -4.83 23.16
C ALA A 282 18.26 -5.92 22.09
N HIS A 283 18.20 -7.19 22.50
CA HIS A 283 18.11 -8.32 21.58
C HIS A 283 16.67 -8.57 21.14
N VAL A 284 16.48 -9.09 19.92
CA VAL A 284 15.18 -9.53 19.43
C VAL A 284 14.57 -10.57 20.37
N GLY A 285 13.30 -10.36 20.74
CA GLY A 285 12.58 -11.14 21.75
C GLY A 285 12.59 -10.53 23.16
N THR A 286 13.41 -9.50 23.41
CA THR A 286 13.40 -8.77 24.69
C THR A 286 12.17 -7.86 24.75
N ASP A 287 11.43 -7.88 25.86
CA ASP A 287 10.24 -7.04 26.07
C ASP A 287 9.19 -7.13 24.94
N GLY A 288 9.12 -8.27 24.25
CA GLY A 288 8.19 -8.49 23.15
C GLY A 288 8.59 -7.88 21.80
N CYS A 289 9.73 -7.20 21.68
CA CYS A 289 10.17 -6.68 20.38
C CYS A 289 10.48 -7.82 19.40
N THR A 290 10.12 -7.64 18.14
CA THR A 290 10.18 -8.69 17.11
C THR A 290 11.29 -8.47 16.10
N TRP A 291 11.90 -7.29 16.05
CA TRP A 291 12.98 -7.01 15.12
C TRP A 291 13.90 -5.87 15.57
N GLN A 292 15.13 -5.87 15.06
CA GLN A 292 16.04 -4.73 15.10
C GLN A 292 16.66 -4.54 13.73
N GLY A 293 17.07 -3.32 13.42
CA GLY A 293 17.71 -3.01 12.14
C GLY A 293 18.62 -1.80 12.26
N ARG A 294 19.54 -1.70 11.31
CA ARG A 294 20.42 -0.53 11.17
C ARG A 294 20.71 -0.26 9.70
N LEU A 295 20.79 1.01 9.35
CA LEU A 295 21.25 1.47 8.05
C LEU A 295 22.71 1.07 7.85
N THR A 296 23.00 0.36 6.77
CA THR A 296 24.37 -0.07 6.44
C THR A 296 24.96 0.69 5.28
N LYS A 297 24.13 1.18 4.34
CA LYS A 297 24.59 1.89 3.14
C LYS A 297 23.48 2.74 2.53
N ILE A 298 23.84 3.88 1.94
CA ILE A 298 22.97 4.64 1.04
C ILE A 298 23.67 4.69 -0.31
N VAL A 299 22.96 4.45 -1.41
CA VAL A 299 23.54 4.63 -2.75
C VAL A 299 22.64 5.48 -3.62
N ASP A 300 23.25 6.15 -4.59
CA ASP A 300 22.51 6.79 -5.68
C ASP A 300 21.73 5.74 -6.48
N TYR A 301 20.45 6.01 -6.71
CA TYR A 301 19.55 5.09 -7.39
C TYR A 301 19.99 4.76 -8.82
N HIS A 302 20.51 5.74 -9.57
CA HIS A 302 21.00 5.52 -10.93
C HIS A 302 22.27 4.70 -10.95
N CYS A 303 23.11 4.78 -9.92
CA CYS A 303 24.25 3.89 -9.76
C CYS A 303 23.78 2.44 -9.51
N ALA A 304 22.83 2.24 -8.58
CA ALA A 304 22.37 0.92 -8.18
C ALA A 304 21.67 0.14 -9.30
N LEU A 305 20.84 0.81 -10.10
CA LEU A 305 20.23 0.18 -11.29
C LEU A 305 21.19 0.19 -12.48
N GLY A 306 21.91 1.28 -12.72
CA GLY A 306 22.67 1.46 -13.95
C GLY A 306 21.80 1.41 -15.21
N PHE A 307 22.41 1.69 -16.36
CA PHE A 307 21.71 1.70 -17.65
C PHE A 307 21.18 0.32 -18.05
N TYR A 308 21.98 -0.73 -17.80
CA TYR A 308 21.65 -2.10 -18.21
C TYR A 308 20.42 -2.66 -17.49
N LEU A 309 20.32 -2.55 -16.15
CA LEU A 309 19.10 -3.02 -15.47
C LEU A 309 17.89 -2.20 -15.91
N LYS A 310 18.01 -0.88 -16.09
CA LYS A 310 16.88 -0.05 -16.54
C LYS A 310 16.31 -0.51 -17.89
N VAL A 311 17.18 -0.89 -18.83
CA VAL A 311 16.75 -1.48 -20.11
C VAL A 311 16.10 -2.84 -19.90
N GLN A 312 16.67 -3.71 -19.08
CA GLN A 312 16.11 -5.03 -18.80
C GLN A 312 14.77 -4.97 -18.06
N CYS A 313 14.60 -4.00 -17.14
CA CYS A 313 13.34 -3.71 -16.47
C CYS A 313 12.22 -3.39 -17.48
N ALA A 314 12.55 -2.73 -18.59
CA ALA A 314 11.59 -2.38 -19.64
C ALA A 314 11.23 -3.56 -20.56
N THR A 315 12.04 -4.62 -20.60
CA THR A 315 11.87 -5.76 -21.52
C THR A 315 11.51 -7.07 -20.83
N SER A 316 11.71 -7.17 -19.52
CA SER A 316 11.82 -8.46 -18.82
C SER A 316 11.09 -8.43 -17.47
N LEU A 317 9.78 -8.16 -17.45
CA LEU A 317 8.98 -8.29 -16.22
C LEU A 317 8.70 -9.74 -15.81
N VAL A 318 9.08 -10.73 -16.63
CA VAL A 318 8.66 -12.14 -16.46
C VAL A 318 9.82 -13.15 -16.44
N PHE A 319 11.04 -12.80 -16.88
CA PHE A 319 12.17 -13.75 -16.95
C PHE A 319 13.51 -13.15 -16.46
N GLY A 320 14.31 -13.96 -15.74
CA GLY A 320 15.68 -13.61 -15.36
C GLY A 320 15.85 -12.82 -14.05
N GLN A 321 14.87 -12.88 -13.14
CA GLN A 321 14.91 -12.13 -11.87
C GLN A 321 16.18 -12.40 -11.04
N ASP A 322 16.72 -13.61 -11.08
CA ASP A 322 17.96 -13.97 -10.40
C ASP A 322 19.17 -13.20 -10.94
N ALA A 323 19.27 -13.08 -12.27
CA ALA A 323 20.34 -12.34 -12.93
C ALA A 323 20.22 -10.83 -12.68
N LEU A 324 18.98 -10.31 -12.70
CA LEU A 324 18.68 -8.92 -12.33
C LEU A 324 19.08 -8.66 -10.86
N ALA A 325 18.61 -9.48 -9.93
CA ALA A 325 18.93 -9.36 -8.51
C ALA A 325 20.44 -9.48 -8.24
N ALA A 326 21.13 -10.39 -8.93
CA ALA A 326 22.59 -10.52 -8.83
C ALA A 326 23.31 -9.27 -9.34
N LYS A 327 22.87 -8.69 -10.47
CA LYS A 327 23.47 -7.46 -11.00
C LYS A 327 23.17 -6.26 -10.11
N PHE A 328 21.97 -6.17 -9.56
CA PHE A 328 21.60 -5.15 -8.58
C PHE A 328 22.47 -5.28 -7.32
N ALA A 329 22.67 -6.49 -6.78
CA ALA A 329 23.57 -6.72 -5.65
C ALA A 329 25.02 -6.29 -5.94
N ALA A 330 25.54 -6.61 -7.13
CA ALA A 330 26.88 -6.20 -7.55
C ALA A 330 26.99 -4.67 -7.59
N ASN A 331 26.01 -3.99 -8.19
CA ASN A 331 25.97 -2.53 -8.22
C ASN A 331 25.85 -1.94 -6.80
N MET A 332 24.98 -2.48 -5.94
CA MET A 332 24.86 -2.06 -4.53
C MET A 332 26.19 -2.19 -3.79
N ALA A 333 27.02 -3.18 -4.11
CA ALA A 333 28.36 -3.34 -3.53
C ALA A 333 29.37 -2.31 -4.08
N GLU A 334 29.38 -2.08 -5.39
CA GLU A 334 30.33 -1.21 -6.10
C GLU A 334 30.03 0.29 -5.93
N CYS A 335 28.76 0.68 -5.85
CA CYS A 335 28.36 2.07 -5.77
C CYS A 335 28.89 2.75 -4.49
N PRO A 336 29.32 4.01 -4.58
CA PRO A 336 29.79 4.74 -3.41
C PRO A 336 28.67 4.88 -2.38
N ASP A 337 29.05 4.82 -1.11
CA ASP A 337 28.14 5.13 -0.02
C ASP A 337 27.93 6.66 0.04
N MET A 338 26.67 7.07 -0.11
CA MET A 338 26.24 8.46 -0.18
C MET A 338 25.93 9.05 1.20
N ARG A 339 26.11 8.28 2.29
CA ARG A 339 26.05 8.86 3.63
C ARG A 339 26.97 10.07 3.70
N PRO A 340 26.49 11.23 4.19
CA PRO A 340 27.38 12.35 4.42
C PRO A 340 28.53 11.83 5.28
N SER A 341 29.79 12.08 4.90
CA SER A 341 30.91 11.82 5.80
C SER A 341 30.56 12.45 7.15
N GLU A 342 30.87 11.78 8.28
CA GLU A 342 30.42 12.04 9.67
C GLU A 342 30.49 13.50 10.20
N ASN A 343 30.86 14.46 9.36
CA ASN A 343 30.94 15.90 9.59
C ASN A 343 29.83 16.74 8.93
N VAL A 344 28.74 16.16 8.41
CA VAL A 344 27.61 16.94 7.88
C VAL A 344 26.33 16.54 8.60
N VAL A 345 25.94 17.35 9.58
CA VAL A 345 24.60 17.39 10.14
C VAL A 345 23.69 17.96 9.05
N VAL A 346 22.69 17.19 8.61
CA VAL A 346 21.56 17.69 7.82
C VAL A 346 20.44 18.07 8.77
#